data_AF-A0A4Y2G1K6-F1
#
_entry.id   AF-A0A4Y2G1K6-F1
#
_cell.length_a   1.000
_cell.length_b   1.000
_cell.length_c   1.000
_cell.angle_alpha   90.00
_cell.angle_beta   90.00
_cell.angle_gamma   90.00
#
_symmetry.space_group_name_H-M   'P 1'
#
loop_
_entity.id
_entity.type
_entity.pdbx_description
1 polymer ?
#
loop_
_entity_poly.entity_id
_entity_poly.type
_entity_poly.pdbx_seq_one_letter_code
_entity_poly.pdbx_strand_id
1 'polypeptide(L)'
;MLIKVRNAIREKRRNEFRRKVVLFHQDNARAHVSTMTGWTLYKLEWDLIQNSSYSPDMAHSDFYLFSHLQLHLDGAIFNSNEEVINEVLLFLDSRTPQFFAEGIEKLPKRWQKIVDFIGDYYPH
;
A
#
# COMPACT_ATOMS: atom_id res chain seq x y z
N MET A 1 -7.55 -7.99 10.32
CA MET A 1 -6.37 -7.82 9.46
C MET A 1 -5.34 -6.85 10.07
N LEU A 2 -5.69 -5.60 10.40
CA LEU A 2 -4.74 -4.60 10.93
C LEU A 2 -4.06 -4.97 12.26
N ILE A 3 -4.73 -5.69 13.16
CA ILE A 3 -4.13 -6.18 14.42
C ILE A 3 -2.95 -7.13 14.16
N LYS A 4 -3.06 -8.00 13.15
CA LYS A 4 -1.96 -8.91 12.76
C LYS A 4 -0.76 -8.09 12.24
N VAL A 5 -1.03 -7.06 11.43
CA VAL A 5 -0.01 -6.14 10.91
C VAL A 5 0.69 -5.40 12.05
N ARG A 6 -0.06 -4.90 13.04
CA ARG A 6 0.51 -4.26 14.25
C ARG A 6 1.51 -5.17 14.97
N ASN A 7 1.15 -6.44 15.15
CA ASN A 7 2.03 -7.40 15.83
C ASN A 7 3.30 -7.67 15.02
N ALA A 8 3.18 -7.89 13.71
CA ALA A 8 4.33 -8.08 12.82
C ALA A 8 5.26 -6.85 12.79
N ILE A 9 4.70 -5.64 12.77
CA ILE A 9 5.47 -4.39 12.84
C ILE A 9 6.24 -4.30 14.16
N ARG A 10 5.59 -4.62 15.29
CA ARG A 10 6.23 -4.60 16.62
C ARG A 10 7.37 -5.61 16.72
N GLU A 11 7.22 -6.78 16.11
CA GLU A 11 8.24 -7.82 16.06
C GLU A 11 9.44 -7.37 15.22
N LYS A 12 9.20 -6.95 13.96
CA LYS A 12 10.27 -6.57 13.03
C LYS A 12 10.98 -5.28 13.40
N ARG A 13 10.31 -4.36 14.12
CA ARG A 13 10.84 -3.01 14.47
C ARG A 13 10.95 -2.80 15.98
N ARG A 14 11.12 -3.87 16.76
CA ARG A 14 11.15 -3.83 18.24
C ARG A 14 12.09 -2.76 18.81
N ASN A 15 13.22 -2.51 18.15
CA ASN A 15 14.24 -1.56 18.61
C ASN A 15 14.04 -0.12 18.08
N GLU A 16 13.17 0.08 17.09
CA GLU A 16 12.88 1.40 16.51
C GLU A 16 11.65 2.10 17.12
N PHE A 17 10.92 1.39 18.00
CA PHE A 17 9.60 1.83 18.49
C PHE A 17 9.62 2.92 19.55
N ARG A 18 10.77 3.57 19.80
CA ARG A 18 10.86 4.55 20.89
C ARG A 18 10.13 5.88 20.64
N ARG A 19 9.53 6.12 19.46
CA ARG A 19 8.74 7.35 19.16
C ARG A 19 8.05 7.42 17.78
N LYS A 20 8.12 6.39 16.93
CA LYS A 20 7.60 6.50 15.55
C LYS A 20 6.10 6.18 15.49
N VAL A 21 5.30 7.20 15.17
CA VAL A 21 3.90 7.04 14.78
C VAL A 21 3.85 6.27 13.46
N VAL A 22 2.88 5.36 13.33
CA VAL A 22 2.62 4.68 12.06
C VAL A 22 1.70 5.57 11.23
N LEU A 23 2.21 6.06 10.10
CA LEU A 23 1.40 6.72 9.09
C LEU A 23 0.78 5.64 8.19
N PHE A 24 -0.55 5.53 8.23
CA PHE A 24 -1.32 4.56 7.46
C PHE A 24 -1.92 5.23 6.22
N HIS A 25 -1.67 4.68 5.04
CA HIS A 25 -2.22 5.19 3.78
C HIS A 25 -3.12 4.12 3.17
N GLN A 26 -4.34 4.50 2.80
CA GLN A 26 -5.32 3.65 2.11
C GLN A 26 -6.15 4.51 1.13
N ASP A 27 -6.90 3.86 0.26
CA ASP A 27 -7.86 4.51 -0.61
C ASP A 27 -9.15 4.89 0.15
N ASN A 28 -10.03 5.63 -0.54
CA ASN A 28 -11.27 6.14 0.02
C ASN A 28 -12.49 5.22 -0.23
N ALA A 29 -12.30 3.92 -0.50
CA ALA A 29 -13.45 3.04 -0.69
C ALA A 29 -14.33 3.00 0.56
N ARG A 30 -15.65 2.79 0.38
CA ARG A 30 -16.64 2.90 1.47
C ARG A 30 -16.30 2.06 2.71
N ALA A 31 -15.73 0.87 2.52
CA ALA A 31 -15.30 0.01 3.62
C ALA A 31 -14.11 0.62 4.40
N HIS A 32 -13.19 1.29 3.71
CA HIS A 32 -12.00 1.91 4.29
C HIS A 32 -12.30 3.19 5.07
N VAL A 33 -13.34 3.93 4.69
CA VAL A 33 -13.80 5.15 5.38
C VAL A 33 -14.92 4.90 6.40
N SER A 34 -15.25 3.64 6.68
CA SER A 34 -16.29 3.32 7.66
C SER A 34 -15.91 3.75 9.08
N THR A 35 -16.91 4.05 9.89
CA THR A 35 -16.74 4.37 11.33
C THR A 35 -15.93 3.30 12.05
N MET A 36 -16.16 2.02 11.74
CA MET A 36 -15.44 0.90 12.33
C MET A 36 -13.94 0.92 12.00
N THR A 37 -13.58 1.25 10.76
CA THR A 37 -12.19 1.38 10.33
C THR A 37 -11.51 2.53 11.05
N GLY A 38 -12.18 3.70 11.14
CA GLY A 38 -11.68 4.86 11.91
C GLY A 38 -11.43 4.53 13.39
N TRP A 39 -12.39 3.87 14.06
CA TRP A 39 -12.22 3.42 15.44
C TRP A 39 -11.06 2.44 15.62
N THR A 40 -10.83 1.57 14.64
CA THR A 40 -9.73 0.61 14.69
C THR A 40 -8.38 1.32 14.58
N LEU A 41 -8.23 2.27 13.65
CA LEU A 41 -7.00 3.06 13.50
C LEU A 41 -6.70 3.89 14.75
N TYR A 42 -7.72 4.51 15.35
CA TYR A 42 -7.59 5.22 16.62
C TYR A 42 -7.05 4.32 17.74
N LYS A 43 -7.62 3.11 17.92
CA LYS A 43 -7.15 2.14 18.93
C LYS A 43 -5.72 1.62 18.66
N LEU A 44 -5.27 1.67 17.41
CA LEU A 44 -3.92 1.28 17.03
C LEU A 44 -2.91 2.41 17.18
N GLU A 45 -3.37 3.65 17.43
CA GLU A 45 -2.57 4.87 17.44
C GLU A 45 -1.86 5.10 16.09
N TRP A 46 -2.59 4.83 15.00
CA TRP A 46 -2.10 5.01 13.63
C TRP A 46 -2.74 6.25 13.02
N ASP A 47 -1.92 7.13 12.46
CA ASP A 47 -2.38 8.33 11.79
C ASP A 47 -2.74 8.02 10.35
N LEU A 48 -3.98 8.30 9.96
CA LEU A 48 -4.44 8.13 8.58
C LEU A 48 -3.94 9.29 7.71
N ILE A 49 -3.16 8.99 6.68
CA ILE A 49 -2.85 9.95 5.62
C ILE A 49 -4.11 10.14 4.77
N GLN A 50 -4.55 11.39 4.64
CA GLN A 50 -5.70 11.72 3.81
C GLN A 50 -5.37 11.50 2.34
N ASN A 51 -6.28 10.82 1.64
CA ASN A 51 -6.22 10.64 0.19
C ASN A 51 -7.32 11.47 -0.47
N SER A 52 -7.09 11.96 -1.69
CA SER A 52 -8.14 12.66 -2.44
C SER A 52 -9.19 11.67 -2.95
N SER A 53 -10.41 12.15 -3.22
CA SER A 53 -11.43 11.31 -3.85
C SER A 53 -11.02 10.99 -5.29
N TYR A 54 -11.15 9.72 -5.69
CA TYR A 54 -10.95 9.25 -7.08
C TYR A 54 -9.56 9.47 -7.69
N SER A 55 -8.49 9.31 -6.90
CA SER A 55 -7.11 9.29 -7.43
C SER A 55 -6.43 7.94 -7.22
N PRO A 56 -6.70 6.93 -8.09
CA PRO A 56 -6.00 5.64 -8.06
C PRO A 56 -4.47 5.83 -8.11
N ASP A 57 -4.01 6.84 -8.84
CA ASP A 57 -2.60 7.20 -9.00
C ASP A 57 -1.89 7.64 -7.69
N MET A 58 -2.63 7.83 -6.59
CA MET A 58 -2.06 8.27 -5.31
C MET A 58 -1.60 7.11 -4.41
N ALA A 59 -2.01 5.87 -4.68
CA ALA A 59 -1.61 4.72 -3.87
C ALA A 59 -0.39 4.00 -4.45
N HIS A 60 0.69 3.87 -3.65
CA HIS A 60 1.88 3.11 -4.06
C HIS A 60 1.57 1.65 -4.39
N SER A 61 0.55 1.07 -3.74
CA SER A 61 0.09 -0.27 -4.06
C SER A 61 -0.35 -0.36 -5.52
N ASP A 62 -1.11 0.62 -6.01
CA ASP A 62 -1.71 0.59 -7.34
C ASP A 62 -0.70 0.91 -8.44
N PHE A 63 0.06 2.00 -8.30
CA PHE A 63 0.97 2.43 -9.38
C PHE A 63 2.32 1.72 -9.40
N TYR A 64 2.69 1.03 -8.31
CA TYR A 64 4.01 0.42 -8.18
C TYR A 64 3.90 -1.07 -7.90
N LEU A 65 3.38 -1.48 -6.74
CA LEU A 65 3.39 -2.90 -6.36
C LEU A 65 2.55 -3.75 -7.32
N PHE A 66 1.30 -3.36 -7.55
CA PHE A 66 0.38 -4.08 -8.42
C PHE A 66 0.73 -3.95 -9.88
N SER A 67 1.30 -2.83 -10.32
CA SER A 67 1.82 -2.72 -11.69
C SER A 67 2.95 -3.74 -11.96
N HIS A 68 3.89 -3.91 -11.03
CA HIS A 68 4.94 -4.92 -11.17
C HIS A 68 4.41 -6.34 -11.01
N LEU A 69 3.44 -6.56 -10.12
CA LEU A 69 2.79 -7.86 -9.97
C LEU A 69 2.02 -8.23 -11.24
N GLN A 70 1.29 -7.29 -11.84
CA GLN A 70 0.56 -7.51 -13.09
C GLN A 70 1.52 -7.91 -14.22
N LEU A 71 2.67 -7.23 -14.35
CA LEU A 71 3.70 -7.61 -15.32
C LEU A 71 4.29 -9.00 -15.03
N HIS A 72 4.45 -9.36 -13.76
CA HIS A 72 4.94 -10.68 -13.36
C HIS A 72 3.95 -11.80 -13.69
N LEU A 73 2.65 -11.52 -13.56
CA LEU A 73 1.58 -12.47 -13.83
C LEU A 73 1.11 -12.46 -15.30
N ASP A 74 1.67 -11.59 -16.14
CA ASP A 74 1.19 -11.39 -17.51
C ASP A 74 1.32 -12.68 -18.34
N GLY A 75 0.23 -13.06 -19.01
CA GLY A 75 0.15 -14.29 -19.79
C GLY A 75 0.14 -15.60 -18.98
N ALA A 76 0.20 -15.56 -17.65
CA ALA A 76 0.13 -16.77 -16.82
C ALA A 76 -1.31 -17.33 -16.77
N ILE A 77 -1.44 -18.66 -16.86
CA ILE A 77 -2.70 -19.37 -16.72
C ILE A 77 -2.62 -20.20 -15.45
N PHE A 78 -3.56 -19.98 -14.54
CA PHE A 78 -3.66 -20.69 -13.27
C PHE A 78 -4.90 -21.57 -13.25
N ASN A 79 -4.76 -22.78 -12.70
CA ASN A 79 -5.84 -23.77 -12.63
C ASN A 79 -6.55 -23.78 -11.27
N SER A 80 -6.04 -23.03 -10.30
CA SER A 80 -6.58 -22.95 -8.94
C SER A 80 -6.25 -21.62 -8.27
N ASN A 81 -7.00 -21.29 -7.21
CA ASN A 81 -6.71 -20.13 -6.38
C ASN A 81 -5.40 -20.31 -5.60
N GLU A 82 -5.09 -21.55 -5.20
CA GLU A 82 -3.86 -21.91 -4.52
C GLU A 82 -2.63 -21.60 -5.36
N GLU A 83 -2.67 -21.88 -6.66
CA GLU A 83 -1.60 -21.51 -7.60
C GLU A 83 -1.39 -19.99 -7.65
N VAL A 84 -2.48 -19.22 -7.77
CA VAL A 84 -2.40 -17.74 -7.78
C VAL A 84 -1.81 -17.21 -6.47
N ILE A 85 -2.29 -17.73 -5.32
CA ILE A 85 -1.81 -17.31 -4.00
C ILE A 85 -0.31 -17.60 -3.86
N ASN A 86 0.13 -18.80 -4.25
CA ASN A 86 1.54 -19.18 -4.18
C ASN A 86 2.40 -18.29 -5.08
N GLU A 87 1.96 -17.99 -6.31
CA GLU A 87 2.71 -17.14 -7.22
C GLU A 87 2.83 -15.71 -6.70
N VAL A 88 1.76 -15.16 -6.12
CA VAL A 88 1.79 -13.83 -5.48
C VAL A 88 2.74 -13.82 -4.28
N LEU A 89 2.73 -14.88 -3.45
CA LEU A 89 3.66 -14.99 -2.32
C LEU A 89 5.12 -15.07 -2.79
N LEU A 90 5.41 -15.89 -3.80
CA LEU A 90 6.74 -15.98 -4.41
C LEU A 90 7.19 -14.63 -4.97
N PHE A 91 6.30 -13.92 -5.65
CA PHE A 91 6.58 -12.57 -6.13
C PHE A 91 6.96 -11.64 -4.98
N LEU A 92 6.18 -11.61 -3.89
CA LEU A 92 6.43 -10.74 -2.73
C LEU A 92 7.74 -11.10 -2.01
N ASP A 93 7.99 -12.39 -1.79
CA ASP A 93 9.20 -12.89 -1.12
C ASP A 93 10.47 -12.66 -1.94
N SER A 94 10.35 -12.60 -3.27
CA SER A 94 11.47 -12.28 -4.17
C SER A 94 11.87 -10.79 -4.17
N ARG A 95 11.03 -9.89 -3.63
CA ARG A 95 11.32 -8.44 -3.63
C ARG A 95 12.27 -8.06 -2.50
N THR A 96 13.25 -7.24 -2.83
CA THR A 96 14.18 -6.68 -1.84
C THR A 96 13.51 -5.60 -1.00
N PRO A 97 14.01 -5.29 0.21
CA PRO A 97 13.56 -4.13 0.97
C PRO A 97 13.63 -2.82 0.17
N GLN A 98 14.64 -2.70 -0.71
CA GLN A 98 14.83 -1.54 -1.58
C GLN A 98 13.69 -1.36 -2.58
N PHE A 99 13.14 -2.45 -3.13
CA PHE A 99 11.98 -2.40 -4.01
C PHE A 99 10.80 -1.69 -3.34
N PHE A 100 10.49 -2.05 -2.09
CA PHE A 100 9.41 -1.41 -1.34
C PHE A 100 9.71 0.05 -0.98
N ALA A 101 10.98 0.36 -0.64
CA ALA A 101 11.41 1.72 -0.35
C ALA A 101 11.23 2.63 -1.58
N GLU A 102 11.65 2.19 -2.77
CA GLU A 102 11.51 2.95 -4.01
C GLU A 102 10.06 3.29 -4.35
N GLY A 103 9.13 2.35 -4.13
CA GLY A 103 7.70 2.59 -4.31
C GLY A 103 7.18 3.73 -3.43
N ILE A 104 7.62 3.76 -2.16
CA ILE A 104 7.27 4.81 -1.19
C ILE A 104 7.94 6.13 -1.55
N GLU A 105 9.21 6.13 -1.93
CA GLU A 105 9.98 7.33 -2.29
C GLU A 105 9.47 8.01 -3.57
N LYS A 106 8.77 7.28 -4.44
CA LYS A 106 8.11 7.85 -5.63
C LYS A 106 6.82 8.62 -5.30
N LEU A 107 6.22 8.43 -4.11
CA LEU A 107 4.96 9.07 -3.72
C LEU A 107 5.01 10.60 -3.79
N PRO A 108 5.98 11.30 -3.16
CA PRO A 108 5.97 12.77 -3.16
C PRO A 108 6.06 13.36 -4.56
N LYS A 109 6.90 12.77 -5.42
CA LYS A 109 7.02 13.20 -6.83
C LYS A 109 5.71 12.97 -7.60
N ARG A 110 5.02 11.86 -7.34
CA ARG A 110 3.75 11.55 -8.02
C ARG A 110 2.63 12.49 -7.57
N TRP A 111 2.52 12.73 -6.26
CA TRP A 111 1.57 13.71 -5.70
C TRP A 111 1.82 15.12 -6.23
N GLN A 112 3.08 15.56 -6.31
CA GLN A 112 3.42 16.88 -6.86
C GLN A 112 2.91 17.02 -8.29
N LYS A 113 3.15 16.02 -9.16
CA LYS A 113 2.63 16.11 -10.53
C LYS A 113 1.10 16.13 -10.59
N ILE A 114 0.39 15.37 -9.75
CA ILE A 114 -1.09 15.43 -9.73
C ILE A 114 -1.56 16.85 -9.39
N VAL A 115 -0.89 17.52 -8.46
CA VAL A 115 -1.15 18.93 -8.14
C VAL A 115 -0.83 19.84 -9.34
N ASP A 116 0.31 19.63 -10.00
CA ASP A 116 0.74 20.42 -11.16
C ASP A 116 -0.23 20.27 -12.36
N PHE A 117 -0.89 19.11 -12.49
CA PHE A 117 -1.92 18.83 -13.49
C PHE A 117 -3.34 19.24 -13.04
N ILE A 118 -3.51 20.02 -11.96
CA ILE A 118 -4.82 20.48 -11.44
C ILE A 118 -5.77 19.29 -11.17
N GLY A 119 -5.22 18.12 -10.82
CA GLY A 119 -6.00 16.91 -10.57
C GLY A 119 -6.38 16.11 -11.81
N ASP A 120 -5.89 16.46 -13.01
CA ASP A 120 -5.97 15.57 -14.17
C ASP A 120 -5.06 14.33 -14.00
N TYR A 121 -5.45 13.24 -14.67
CA TYR A 121 -4.77 11.94 -14.58
C TYR A 121 -3.29 12.01 -14.95
N TYR A 122 -2.48 11.17 -14.29
CA TYR A 122 -1.07 11.03 -14.62
C TYR A 122 -0.93 10.40 -16.00
N PRO A 123 -0.19 10.98 -16.96
CA PRO A 123 0.08 10.30 -18.22
C PRO A 123 0.95 9.07 -17.95
N HIS A 124 0.45 7.89 -18.34
CA HIS A 124 1.16 6.61 -18.25
C HIS A 124 2.43 6.59 -19.10
#